data_AF-A0A067EYX2-F1
#
_entry.id   AF-A0A067EYX2-F1
#
_cell.length_a   1.000
_cell.length_b   1.000
_cell.length_c   1.000
_cell.angle_alpha   90.00
_cell.angle_beta   90.00
_cell.angle_gamma   90.00
#
_symmetry.space_group_name_H-M   'P 1'
#
loop_
_entity.id
_entity.type
_entity.pdbx_description
1 polymer ?
#
loop_
_entity_poly.entity_id
_entity_poly.type
_entity_poly.pdbx_seq_one_letter_code
_entity_poly.pdbx_strand_id
1 'polypeptide(L)' 'MGRNSLDMAWQYCTIIDKKKNHLRCNFCGHEMHGITRFKEHIAQMGADVKTCTDSCPQEIKQDMIKEL' A
#
# COMPACT_ATOMS: atom_id res chain seq x y z
N MET A 1 -18.75 -3.60 12.53
CA MET A 1 -18.65 -4.74 11.59
C MET A 1 -17.19 -4.91 11.29
N GLY A 2 -16.62 -6.03 11.71
CA GLY A 2 -15.18 -6.28 11.68
C GLY A 2 -14.67 -6.32 10.25
N ARG A 3 -13.52 -5.69 10.02
CA ARG A 3 -12.73 -5.96 8.82
C ARG A 3 -11.33 -6.34 9.27
N ASN A 4 -11.26 -7.58 9.75
CA ASN A 4 -10.05 -8.38 9.73
C ASN A 4 -9.75 -8.80 8.28
N SER A 5 -9.73 -7.81 7.37
CA SER A 5 -9.16 -7.95 6.05
C SER A 5 -7.67 -8.11 6.32
N LEU A 6 -7.13 -9.31 6.07
CA LEU A 6 -5.69 -9.47 5.94
C LEU A 6 -5.27 -8.61 4.74
N ASP A 7 -5.12 -7.32 5.02
CA ASP A 7 -4.57 -6.24 4.24
C ASP A 7 -4.22 -6.66 2.80
N MET A 8 -5.16 -6.48 1.85
CA MET A 8 -4.88 -6.65 0.42
C MET A 8 -3.65 -5.85 -0.01
N ALA A 9 -3.35 -4.77 0.71
CA ALA A 9 -2.08 -4.05 0.72
C ALA A 9 -0.83 -4.96 0.66
N TRP A 10 -0.78 -6.06 1.42
CA TRP A 10 0.34 -7.00 1.41
C TRP A 10 0.46 -7.80 0.13
N GLN A 11 -0.64 -8.02 -0.62
CA GLN A 11 -0.58 -8.67 -1.93
C GLN A 11 0.13 -7.76 -2.95
N TYR A 12 0.03 -6.45 -2.75
CA TYR A 12 0.61 -5.44 -3.64
C TYR A 12 1.99 -4.95 -3.19
N CYS A 13 2.50 -5.48 -2.08
CA CYS A 13 3.83 -5.16 -1.57
C CYS A 13 4.64 -6.43 -1.29
N THR A 14 5.90 -6.44 -1.66
CA THR A 14 6.81 -7.55 -1.37
C THR A 14 7.64 -7.20 -0.14
N ILE A 15 7.59 -8.06 0.89
CA ILE A 15 8.43 -7.87 2.08
C ILE A 15 9.87 -8.23 1.71
N ILE A 16 10.73 -7.21 1.66
CA ILE A 16 12.16 -7.37 1.37
C ILE A 16 12.90 -7.77 2.64
N ASP A 17 12.55 -7.14 3.77
CA ASP A 17 13.16 -7.44 5.07
C ASP A 17 12.12 -7.46 6.18
N LYS A 18 11.87 -8.65 6.74
CA LYS A 18 10.93 -8.85 7.85
C LYS A 18 11.43 -8.27 9.18
N LYS A 19 12.74 -8.07 9.36
CA LYS A 19 13.33 -7.51 10.59
C LYS A 19 13.11 -6.00 10.70
N LYS A 20 13.09 -5.30 9.56
CA LYS A 20 12.95 -3.83 9.47
C LYS A 20 11.56 -3.40 9.00
N ASN A 21 10.60 -4.32 8.89
CA ASN A 21 9.31 -4.08 8.25
C ASN A 21 9.46 -3.42 6.87
N HIS A 22 10.50 -3.80 6.15
CA HIS A 22 10.85 -3.23 4.86
C HIS A 22 10.04 -3.92 3.77
N LEU A 23 9.19 -3.15 3.12
CA LEU A 23 8.31 -3.62 2.05
C LEU A 23 8.53 -2.79 0.80
N ARG A 24 8.38 -3.43 -0.35
CA ARG A 24 8.54 -2.82 -1.66
C ARG A 24 7.22 -2.84 -2.40
N CYS A 25 6.81 -1.69 -2.92
CA CYS A 25 5.64 -1.58 -3.77
C CYS A 25 5.86 -2.29 -5.09
N ASN A 26 4.94 -3.19 -5.46
CA ASN A 26 5.03 -3.90 -6.73
C ASN A 26 4.65 -3.02 -7.94
N PHE A 27 3.96 -1.90 -7.71
CA PHE A 27 3.54 -0.98 -8.77
C PHE A 27 4.66 -0.02 -9.17
N CYS A 28 5.02 0.90 -8.28
CA CYS A 28 6.06 1.91 -8.56
C CYS A 28 7.47 1.45 -8.13
N GLY A 29 7.63 0.24 -7.61
CA GLY A 29 8.93 -0.29 -7.17
C GLY A 29 9.48 0.37 -5.90
N HIS A 30 8.72 1.29 -5.28
CA HIS A 30 9.17 2.10 -4.16
C HIS A 30 9.25 1.32 -2.86
N GLU A 31 10.34 1.49 -2.14
CA GLU A 31 10.62 0.84 -0.87
C GLU A 31 10.15 1.71 0.30
N MET A 32 9.38 1.13 1.21
CA MET A 32 8.81 1.81 2.37
C MET A 32 8.81 0.89 3.60
N HIS A 33 8.63 1.52 4.75
CA HIS A 33 8.58 0.82 6.03
C HIS A 33 7.15 0.90 6.59
N GLY A 34 6.52 -0.27 6.72
CA GLY A 34 5.19 -0.40 7.31
C GLY A 34 4.01 -0.31 6.32
N ILE A 35 3.00 -1.14 6.57
CA ILE A 35 1.84 -1.32 5.67
C ILE A 35 0.85 -0.15 5.71
N THR A 36 0.76 0.57 6.83
CA THR A 36 -0.14 1.73 6.96
C THR A 36 0.18 2.80 5.92
N ARG A 37 1.47 3.15 5.81
CA ARG A 37 1.97 4.09 4.80
C ARG A 37 1.74 3.58 3.38
N PHE A 38 1.85 2.26 3.18
CA PHE A 38 1.53 1.62 1.91
C PHE A 38 0.06 1.80 1.52
N LYS A 39 -0.88 1.67 2.48
CA LYS A 39 -2.30 1.93 2.21
C LYS A 39 -2.52 3.36 1.74
N GLU A 40 -1.93 4.33 2.44
CA GLU A 40 -2.05 5.76 2.11
C GLU A 40 -1.40 6.09 0.76
N HIS A 41 -0.27 5.45 0.45
CA HIS A 41 0.47 5.56 -0.81
C HIS A 41 -0.37 5.12 -2.02
N ILE A 42 -1.09 4.00 -1.91
CA ILE A 42 -1.94 3.46 -2.97
C ILE A 42 -3.29 4.18 -3.04
N ALA A 43 -3.90 4.49 -1.88
CA ALA A 43 -5.13 5.27 -1.82
C ALA A 43 -4.94 6.72 -2.31
N GLN A 44 -3.69 7.18 -2.43
CA GLN A 44 -3.31 8.55 -2.78
C GLN A 44 -3.98 9.59 -1.87
N MET A 45 -4.22 9.20 -0.61
CA MET A 45 -4.88 9.99 0.42
C MET A 45 -3.88 10.59 1.43
N GLY A 46 -2.65 10.07 1.48
CA GLY A 46 -1.62 10.55 2.40
C GLY A 46 -0.95 11.83 1.91
N ALA A 47 -1.05 12.91 2.68
CA ALA A 47 -0.38 14.18 2.38
C ALA A 47 1.15 14.12 2.51
N ASP A 48 1.68 13.18 3.30
CA ASP A 48 3.11 13.02 3.61
C ASP A 48 3.76 11.84 2.85
N VAL A 49 2.98 11.05 2.13
CA VAL A 49 3.46 9.83 1.47
C VAL A 49 3.46 10.03 -0.03
N LYS A 50 4.55 9.62 -0.70
CA LYS A 50 4.60 9.62 -2.17
C LYS A 50 3.37 8.91 -2.70
N THR A 51 2.67 9.49 -3.67
CA THR A 51 1.53 8.85 -4.32
C THR A 51 2.03 7.91 -5.43
N CYS A 52 1.46 6.71 -5.55
CA CYS A 52 1.81 5.78 -6.64
C CYS A 52 0.96 6.10 -7.89
N THR A 53 1.01 7.35 -8.34
CA THR A 53 0.10 7.90 -9.37
C THR A 53 0.33 7.33 -10.77
N ASP A 54 1.56 6.93 -11.08
CA ASP A 54 1.95 6.52 -12.44
C ASP A 54 1.75 5.02 -12.70
N SER A 55 1.85 4.19 -11.66
CA SER A 55 1.91 2.73 -11.81
C SER A 55 0.75 1.97 -11.14
N CYS A 56 -0.10 2.64 -10.36
CA CYS A 56 -1.21 2.00 -9.66
C CYS A 56 -2.52 2.03 -10.49
N PRO A 57 -3.13 0.88 -10.81
CA PRO A 57 -4.41 0.85 -11.49
C PRO A 57 -5.53 1.47 -10.63
N GLN A 58 -6.48 2.10 -11.30
CA GLN A 58 -7.61 2.76 -10.63
C GLN A 58 -8.49 1.78 -9.83
N GLU A 59 -8.57 0.51 -10.27
CA GLU A 59 -9.27 -0.57 -9.57
C GLU A 59 -8.67 -0.84 -8.19
N ILE A 60 -7.34 -0.93 -8.09
CA ILE A 60 -6.62 -1.16 -6.83
C ILE A 60 -6.77 0.04 -5.90
N LYS A 61 -6.70 1.26 -6.44
CA LYS A 61 -6.96 2.48 -5.69
C LYS A 61 -8.37 2.47 -5.09
N GLN A 62 -9.39 2.10 -5.86
CA GLN A 62 -10.77 2.02 -5.37
C GLN A 62 -10.94 0.97 -4.29
N ASP A 63 -10.30 -0.18 -4.44
CA ASP A 63 -10.34 -1.26 -3.44
C ASP A 63 -9.72 -0.79 -2.10
N MET A 64 -8.58 -0.10 -2.15
CA MET A 64 -7.95 0.45 -0.95
C MET A 64 -8.74 1.59 -0.30
N ILE A 65 -9.42 2.44 -1.09
CA ILE A 65 -10.30 3.50 -0.56
C ILE A 65 -11.55 2.91 0.10
N LYS A 66 -12.11 1.81 -0.45
CA LYS A 66 -13.26 1.14 0.15
C LYS A 66 -12.92 0.48 1.49
N GLU A 67 -11.68 0.03 1.66
CA GLU A 67 -11.19 -0.65 2.86
C GLU A 67 -10.69 0.29 3.97
N LEU A 68 -10.46 1.58 3.66
CA LEU A 68 -10.21 2.63 4.65
C LEU A 68 -11.48 2.95 5.48
#